data_AF-A0A8B8BJA8-F1
#
_entry.id   AF-A0A8B8BJA8-F1
#
_cell.length_a   1.000
_cell.length_b   1.000
_cell.length_c   1.000
_cell.angle_alpha   90.00
_cell.angle_beta   90.00
_cell.angle_gamma   90.00
#
_symmetry.space_group_name_H-M   'P 1'
#
loop_
_entity.id
_entity.type
_entity.pdbx_description
1 polymer ?
#
loop_
_entity_poly.entity_id
_entity_poly.type
_entity_poly.pdbx_seq_one_letter_code
_entity_poly.pdbx_strand_id
1 'polypeptide(L)'
;MATSTSWAQDVITCDLCDKAAQQFCNSCQVNLCETCLKKHRDEFKALPHDIVPFLDRKIQVVFPECQEHSGQRCEVNCKDCNKPVCVKCIVSGTHKGHDVEELTETHENKIRKIKSDTEEMKAKLIPKYQKEDVEIGKDISKTKSKIDDLGKESKKLRKLWHQEVDKIFDKIDSLSQSLTEKNLNTLQEFHNKITDLISEMNTIVKQNEKLFTSNKLTEVNKYQSKLNEYQEFPEHADMELPSLKSNIDQGKELIIEIGGFRATLKQMSPPSPSADVSRLTTGIGKLMGQVIATIPTNYKPLYGVACVGVAEAWIYGQNKTISRIDIHGTVRDTVTTTCLTQPGGISVTIERELIYSYGFNRTLNIVRHGKSKTLITTSQDWTPEELSCTRSGDILVSMFKGSGLHTKNKIIRYQGRNIKEEINKDGQGNPIFKDGEYSLFMSENNNGDLCVSDGNADTLVVVDNTGKVRFRYNGTPARRHKSFAPRYIVTDALSQIIVADINNNCLHILNQDGQFLRCVDDCGLEKPYGLSVDSEGRLWVGLSNTGEIKVIQYLEQS
;
A
#
# COMPACT_ATOMS: atom_id res chain seq x y z
N MET A 1 -7.88 52.46 22.86
CA MET A 1 -7.28 52.27 24.19
C MET A 1 -5.79 52.03 24.00
N ALA A 2 -4.97 52.97 24.46
CA ALA A 2 -3.51 52.89 24.36
C ALA A 2 -3.01 51.80 25.31
N THR A 3 -2.42 50.73 24.79
CA THR A 3 -1.68 49.76 25.59
C THR A 3 -0.29 50.33 25.85
N SER A 4 -0.08 50.77 27.09
CA SER A 4 1.21 51.12 27.67
C SER A 4 2.21 49.98 27.47
N THR A 5 3.06 50.09 26.46
CA THR A 5 4.29 49.30 26.36
C THR A 5 5.26 49.79 27.43
N SER A 6 5.32 49.10 28.55
CA SER A 6 6.40 49.26 29.52
C SER A 6 7.72 49.02 28.79
N TRP A 7 8.60 50.01 28.76
CA TRP A 7 9.98 49.83 28.36
C TRP A 7 10.66 48.97 29.43
N ALA A 8 10.48 47.66 29.36
CA ALA A 8 11.39 46.73 30.00
C ALA A 8 12.72 46.92 29.26
N GLN A 9 13.72 47.49 29.93
CA GLN A 9 15.09 47.39 29.43
C GLN A 9 15.39 45.89 29.35
N ASP A 10 15.64 45.37 28.15
CA ASP A 10 16.09 43.99 27.98
C ASP A 10 17.28 43.78 28.92
N VAL A 11 17.09 42.88 29.88
CA VAL A 11 18.17 42.50 30.80
C VAL A 11 19.22 41.82 29.94
N ILE A 12 20.40 42.44 29.81
CA ILE A 12 21.52 41.83 29.11
C ILE A 12 21.89 40.55 29.85
N THR A 13 21.76 39.43 29.16
CA THR A 13 22.06 38.11 29.72
C THR A 13 23.53 37.76 29.53
N CYS A 14 24.02 36.91 30.42
CA CYS A 14 25.35 36.33 30.38
C CYS A 14 25.35 35.23 29.32
N ASP A 15 26.26 35.34 28.35
CA ASP A 15 26.31 34.44 27.18
C ASP A 15 26.61 32.97 27.55
N LEU A 16 27.06 32.74 28.81
CA LEU A 16 27.43 31.43 29.33
C LEU A 16 26.37 30.77 30.25
N CYS A 17 25.39 31.51 30.78
CA CYS A 17 24.40 30.90 31.71
C CYS A 17 23.07 31.66 31.85
N ASP A 18 22.73 32.56 30.92
CA ASP A 18 21.47 33.32 30.83
C ASP A 18 21.11 34.22 32.04
N LYS A 19 21.95 34.30 33.07
CA LYS A 19 21.82 35.24 34.19
C LYS A 19 22.12 36.67 33.77
N ALA A 20 21.65 37.68 34.50
CA ALA A 20 21.99 39.07 34.23
C ALA A 20 23.53 39.29 34.19
N ALA A 21 24.01 39.84 33.08
CA ALA A 21 25.41 40.21 32.92
C ALA A 21 25.67 41.61 33.50
N GLN A 22 26.84 41.75 34.12
CA GLN A 22 27.27 43.02 34.73
C GLN A 22 28.63 43.48 34.17
N GLN A 23 29.38 42.54 33.60
CA GLN A 23 30.73 42.73 33.10
C GLN A 23 30.79 42.28 31.64
N PHE A 24 31.72 42.86 30.89
CA PHE A 24 31.96 42.53 29.50
C PHE A 24 33.45 42.29 29.29
N CYS A 25 33.80 41.22 28.59
CA CYS A 25 35.18 40.97 28.19
C CYS A 25 35.42 41.59 26.81
N ASN A 26 36.12 42.72 26.72
CA ASN A 26 36.48 43.36 25.45
C ASN A 26 37.34 42.43 24.58
N SER A 27 38.18 41.58 25.18
CA SER A 27 39.03 40.65 24.45
C SER A 27 38.28 39.50 23.76
N CYS A 28 37.13 39.08 24.31
CA CYS A 28 36.37 37.93 23.81
C CYS A 28 34.96 38.28 23.35
N GLN A 29 34.54 39.54 23.48
CA GLN A 29 33.21 40.06 23.13
C GLN A 29 32.05 39.26 23.74
N VAL A 30 32.19 38.89 25.02
CA VAL A 30 31.18 38.15 25.76
C VAL A 30 30.68 38.90 26.99
N ASN A 31 29.38 38.83 27.23
CA ASN A 31 28.68 39.30 28.42
C ASN A 31 28.83 38.28 29.54
N LEU A 32 29.28 38.72 30.72
CA LEU A 32 29.60 37.84 31.84
C LEU A 32 28.89 38.30 33.13
N CYS A 33 28.31 37.33 33.83
CA CYS A 33 27.95 37.48 35.24
C CYS A 33 29.17 37.19 36.14
N GLU A 34 29.14 37.64 37.39
CA GLU A 34 30.27 37.46 38.34
C GLU A 34 30.74 36.00 38.47
N THR A 35 29.80 35.05 38.45
CA THR A 35 30.14 33.62 38.58
C THR A 35 30.83 33.07 37.33
N CYS A 36 30.45 33.55 36.14
CA CYS A 36 31.05 33.11 34.88
C CYS A 36 32.35 33.84 34.57
N LEU A 37 32.59 35.03 35.15
CA LEU A 37 33.83 35.78 34.99
C LEU A 37 35.06 34.98 35.43
N LYS A 38 34.98 34.29 36.58
CA LYS A 38 36.08 33.43 37.07
C LYS A 38 36.33 32.26 36.12
N LYS A 39 35.26 31.55 35.74
CA LYS A 39 35.33 30.42 34.80
C LYS A 39 35.92 30.83 33.45
N HIS A 40 35.48 31.97 32.92
CA HIS A 40 35.98 32.51 31.65
C HIS A 40 37.49 32.82 31.69
N ARG A 41 37.98 33.45 32.76
CA ARG A 41 39.43 33.67 32.95
C ARG A 41 40.19 32.36 33.09
N ASP A 42 39.62 31.38 33.77
CA ASP A 42 40.24 30.07 33.99
C ASP A 42 40.32 29.22 32.72
N GLU A 43 39.33 29.33 31.84
CA GLU A 43 39.27 28.62 30.56
C GLU A 43 40.28 29.17 29.54
N PHE A 44 40.52 30.48 29.56
CA PHE A 44 41.39 31.17 28.61
C PHE A 44 42.61 31.82 29.30
N LYS A 45 43.28 31.10 30.22
CA LYS A 45 44.42 31.62 31.02
C LYS A 45 45.60 32.14 30.18
N ALA A 46 45.80 31.56 29.00
CA ALA A 46 46.93 31.90 28.13
C ALA A 46 46.75 33.24 27.39
N LEU A 47 45.53 33.80 27.40
CA LEU A 47 45.19 35.03 26.69
C LEU A 47 44.93 36.18 27.67
N PRO A 48 45.34 37.41 27.34
CA PRO A 48 44.98 38.59 28.13
C PRO A 48 43.50 38.94 27.93
N HIS A 49 42.79 39.15 29.04
CA HIS A 49 41.37 39.55 29.07
C HIS A 49 41.21 40.95 29.64
N ASP A 50 40.71 41.88 28.83
CA ASP A 50 40.26 43.19 29.28
C ASP A 50 38.78 43.11 29.68
N ILE A 51 38.53 42.96 30.99
CA ILE A 51 37.18 42.85 31.55
C ILE A 51 36.79 44.17 32.18
N VAL A 52 35.70 44.75 31.68
CA VAL A 52 35.20 46.07 32.06
C VAL A 52 33.73 46.00 32.47
N PRO A 53 33.22 46.98 33.23
CA PRO A 53 31.78 47.17 33.38
C PRO A 53 31.11 47.25 32.01
N PHE A 54 29.91 46.69 31.87
CA PHE A 54 29.23 46.60 30.56
C PHE A 54 29.05 47.97 29.85
N LEU A 55 28.93 49.06 30.61
CA LEU A 55 28.82 50.43 30.08
C LEU A 55 30.10 50.91 29.40
N ASP A 56 31.25 50.38 29.82
CA ASP A 56 32.57 50.75 29.31
C ASP A 56 33.06 49.81 28.18
N ARG A 57 32.15 48.97 27.65
CA ARG A 57 32.49 47.99 26.62
C ARG A 57 32.97 48.65 25.33
N LYS A 58 34.00 48.06 24.75
CA LYS A 58 34.51 48.38 23.41
C LYS A 58 34.21 47.22 22.50
N ILE A 59 33.38 47.48 21.49
CA ILE A 59 33.03 46.46 20.51
C ILE A 59 34.14 46.40 19.46
N GLN A 60 34.69 45.20 19.27
CA GLN A 60 35.77 44.95 18.31
C GLN A 60 35.66 43.54 17.74
N VAL A 61 36.32 43.28 16.61
CA VAL A 61 36.39 41.93 16.03
C VAL A 61 37.24 41.03 16.93
N VAL A 62 36.71 39.85 17.27
CA VAL A 62 37.46 38.85 18.04
C VAL A 62 38.17 37.92 17.08
N PHE A 63 39.49 37.90 17.16
CA PHE A 63 40.30 36.91 16.47
C PHE A 63 40.35 35.61 17.28
N PRO A 64 40.23 34.43 16.65
CA PRO A 64 40.32 33.17 17.38
C PRO A 64 41.73 32.94 17.93
N GLU A 65 41.84 32.16 19.02
CA GLU A 65 43.15 31.70 19.49
C GLU A 65 43.78 30.74 18.47
N CYS A 66 45.08 30.86 18.28
CA CYS A 66 45.81 29.95 17.42
C CYS A 66 45.97 28.59 18.10
N GLN A 67 45.45 27.54 17.45
CA GLN A 67 45.57 26.17 17.95
C GLN A 67 47.02 25.67 18.03
N GLU A 68 47.90 26.19 17.18
CA GLU A 68 49.32 25.82 17.13
C GLU A 68 50.20 26.66 18.07
N HIS A 69 49.75 27.87 18.42
CA HIS A 69 50.53 28.83 19.19
C HIS A 69 49.68 29.42 20.31
N SER A 70 49.74 28.78 21.49
CA SER A 70 49.01 29.24 22.67
C SER A 70 49.34 30.69 23.02
N GLY A 71 48.32 31.47 23.36
CA GLY A 71 48.44 32.89 23.66
C GLY A 71 48.64 33.80 22.45
N GLN A 72 48.47 33.29 21.21
CA GLN A 72 48.48 34.09 19.98
C GLN A 72 47.10 34.13 19.34
N ARG A 73 46.75 35.25 18.72
CA ARG A 73 45.49 35.45 18.01
C ARG A 73 45.69 35.30 16.50
N CYS A 74 44.70 34.76 15.80
CA CYS A 74 44.73 34.61 14.35
C CYS A 74 44.17 35.85 13.65
N GLU A 75 45.04 36.79 13.32
CA GLU A 75 44.69 38.10 12.74
C GLU A 75 44.59 38.09 11.20
N VAL A 76 45.10 37.04 10.56
CA VAL A 76 45.11 36.90 9.09
C VAL A 76 44.43 35.62 8.64
N ASN A 77 43.81 35.65 7.46
CA ASN A 77 43.23 34.48 6.82
C ASN A 77 44.21 33.90 5.81
N CYS A 78 44.55 32.62 5.93
CA CYS A 78 45.35 31.91 4.93
C CYS A 78 44.44 31.51 3.77
N LYS A 79 44.69 32.05 2.57
CA LYS A 79 43.83 31.81 1.40
C LYS A 79 43.96 30.38 0.88
N ASP A 80 45.17 29.85 0.89
CA ASP A 80 45.45 28.49 0.41
C ASP A 80 44.78 27.41 1.28
N CYS A 81 44.69 27.67 2.59
CA CYS A 81 44.09 26.74 3.55
C CYS A 81 42.66 27.13 3.99
N ASN A 82 42.15 28.27 3.52
CA ASN A 82 40.88 28.88 3.89
C ASN A 82 40.57 28.86 5.40
N LYS A 83 41.56 29.26 6.22
CA LYS A 83 41.42 29.28 7.69
C LYS A 83 42.20 30.43 8.36
N PRO A 84 41.73 30.92 9.52
CA PRO A 84 42.43 31.93 10.30
C PRO A 84 43.74 31.39 10.88
N VAL A 85 44.84 32.13 10.73
CA VAL A 85 46.17 31.79 11.27
C VAL A 85 46.84 33.00 11.95
N CYS A 86 47.76 32.76 12.88
CA CYS A 86 48.52 33.83 13.54
C CYS A 86 49.83 34.15 12.79
N VAL A 87 50.47 35.27 13.13
CA VAL A 87 51.73 35.70 12.50
C VAL A 87 52.86 34.65 12.67
N LYS A 88 52.88 33.90 13.77
CA LYS A 88 53.88 32.82 13.95
C LYS A 88 53.65 31.64 12.99
N CYS A 89 52.40 31.34 12.62
CA CYS A 89 52.10 30.30 11.64
C CYS A 89 52.67 30.59 10.26
N ILE A 90 52.75 31.87 9.87
CA ILE A 90 53.24 32.30 8.55
C ILE A 90 54.77 32.51 8.53
N VAL A 91 55.39 32.90 9.64
CA VAL A 91 56.84 33.16 9.68
C VAL A 91 57.65 31.87 9.88
N SER A 92 57.21 31.02 10.81
CA SER A 92 57.97 29.84 11.26
C SER A 92 57.14 28.57 11.40
N GLY A 93 55.85 28.60 11.04
CA GLY A 93 54.94 27.47 11.17
C GLY A 93 54.62 26.77 9.85
N THR A 94 53.56 25.96 9.88
CA THR A 94 53.08 25.14 8.76
C THR A 94 52.44 25.93 7.62
N HIS A 95 52.30 27.26 7.76
CA HIS A 95 51.73 28.16 6.74
C HIS A 95 52.79 29.08 6.12
N LYS A 96 54.07 28.73 6.28
CA LYS A 96 55.17 29.51 5.73
C LYS A 96 55.15 29.49 4.20
N GLY A 97 54.98 30.66 3.59
CA GLY A 97 54.93 30.84 2.14
C GLY A 97 53.54 30.80 1.51
N HIS A 98 52.47 30.64 2.31
CA HIS A 98 51.09 30.74 1.84
C HIS A 98 50.64 32.21 1.68
N ASP A 99 49.71 32.46 0.76
CA ASP A 99 49.11 33.79 0.58
C ASP A 99 48.10 34.07 1.70
N VAL A 100 48.13 35.31 2.22
CA VAL A 100 47.31 35.73 3.35
C VAL A 100 46.60 37.05 3.08
N GLU A 101 45.44 37.23 3.70
CA GLU A 101 44.69 38.48 3.67
C GLU A 101 44.27 38.89 5.08
N GLU A 102 43.96 40.18 5.24
CA GLU A 102 43.48 40.71 6.51
C GLU A 102 42.07 40.18 6.80
N LEU A 103 41.89 39.64 8.01
CA LEU A 103 40.65 38.96 8.38
C LEU A 103 39.50 39.94 8.68
N THR A 104 39.84 41.20 8.98
CA THR A 104 38.92 42.31 9.23
C THR A 104 38.15 42.70 7.96
N GLU A 105 38.85 42.92 6.84
CA GLU A 105 38.25 43.31 5.56
C GLU A 105 37.32 42.21 5.01
N THR A 106 37.74 40.95 5.11
CA THR A 106 36.91 39.80 4.72
C THR A 106 35.69 39.63 5.62
N HIS A 107 35.81 39.89 6.93
CA HIS A 107 34.68 39.89 7.86
C HIS A 107 33.66 40.97 7.50
N GLU A 108 34.09 42.21 7.28
CA GLU A 108 33.20 43.33 6.93
C GLU A 108 32.44 43.07 5.62
N ASN A 109 33.13 42.56 4.59
CA ASN A 109 32.52 42.24 3.31
C ASN A 109 31.46 41.12 3.44
N LYS A 110 31.73 40.08 4.23
CA LYS A 110 30.76 39.02 4.51
C LYS A 110 29.56 39.54 5.29
N ILE A 111 29.77 40.38 6.31
CA ILE A 111 28.68 41.01 7.07
C ILE A 111 27.81 41.90 6.16
N ARG A 112 28.42 42.68 5.26
CA ARG A 112 27.68 43.51 4.28
C ARG A 112 26.81 42.65 3.36
N LYS A 113 27.35 41.53 2.88
CA LYS A 113 26.60 40.56 2.06
C LYS A 113 25.45 39.92 2.84
N ILE A 114 25.70 39.43 4.06
CA ILE A 114 24.66 38.85 4.92
C ILE A 114 23.52 39.85 5.15
N LYS A 115 23.83 41.11 5.43
CA LYS A 115 22.82 42.17 5.58
C LYS A 115 22.02 42.36 4.30
N SER A 116 22.70 42.48 3.15
CA SER A 116 22.03 42.63 1.84
C SER A 116 21.10 41.46 1.53
N ASP A 117 21.59 40.23 1.66
CA ASP A 117 20.84 39.00 1.37
C ASP A 117 19.63 38.88 2.33
N THR A 118 19.83 39.20 3.61
CA THR A 118 18.76 39.18 4.62
C THR A 118 17.66 40.19 4.30
N GLU A 119 18.01 41.41 3.90
CA GLU A 119 17.02 42.42 3.54
C GLU A 119 16.28 42.06 2.24
N GLU A 120 16.96 41.48 1.25
CA GLU A 120 16.29 40.98 0.04
C GLU A 120 15.33 39.83 0.34
N MET A 121 15.72 38.89 1.20
CA MET A 121 14.85 37.81 1.64
C MET A 121 13.62 38.35 2.37
N LYS A 122 13.79 39.28 3.33
CA LYS A 122 12.70 39.87 4.11
C LYS A 122 11.78 40.76 3.29
N ALA A 123 12.33 41.60 2.43
CA ALA A 123 11.56 42.62 1.72
C ALA A 123 10.90 42.10 0.44
N LYS A 124 11.49 41.11 -0.24
CA LYS A 124 11.02 40.64 -1.55
C LYS A 124 10.57 39.19 -1.56
N LEU A 125 11.42 38.28 -1.09
CA LEU A 125 11.16 36.84 -1.27
C LEU A 125 10.05 36.35 -0.34
N ILE A 126 10.16 36.61 0.96
CA ILE A 126 9.16 36.16 1.95
C ILE A 126 7.75 36.66 1.59
N PRO A 127 7.52 37.97 1.29
CA PRO A 127 6.19 38.44 0.91
C PRO A 127 5.65 37.79 -0.37
N LYS A 128 6.51 37.51 -1.35
CA LYS A 128 6.11 36.84 -2.60
C LYS A 128 5.60 35.42 -2.34
N TYR A 129 6.34 34.64 -1.56
CA TYR A 129 5.93 33.26 -1.23
C TYR A 129 4.70 33.22 -0.32
N GLN A 130 4.59 34.15 0.64
CA GLN A 130 3.39 34.27 1.47
C GLN A 130 2.13 34.57 0.65
N LYS A 131 2.24 35.39 -0.41
CA LYS A 131 1.11 35.66 -1.30
C LYS A 131 0.70 34.41 -2.08
N GLU A 132 1.67 33.67 -2.61
CA GLU A 132 1.40 32.43 -3.36
C GLU A 132 0.76 31.36 -2.47
N ASP A 133 1.25 31.19 -1.23
CA ASP A 133 0.71 30.26 -0.24
C ASP A 133 -0.77 30.53 0.07
N VAL A 134 -1.16 31.80 0.20
CA VAL A 134 -2.55 32.20 0.41
C VAL A 134 -3.44 31.85 -0.79
N GLU A 135 -2.96 32.06 -2.02
CA GLU A 135 -3.74 31.72 -3.22
C GLU A 135 -3.89 30.20 -3.39
N ILE A 136 -2.82 29.43 -3.17
CA ILE A 136 -2.87 27.97 -3.17
C ILE A 136 -3.83 27.47 -2.08
N GLY A 137 -3.79 28.04 -0.87
CA GLY A 137 -4.71 27.70 0.22
C GLY A 137 -6.18 27.91 -0.14
N LYS A 138 -6.51 28.95 -0.92
CA LYS A 138 -7.87 29.17 -1.45
C LYS A 138 -8.27 28.11 -2.46
N ASP A 139 -7.38 27.74 -3.37
CA ASP A 139 -7.64 26.72 -4.39
C ASP A 139 -7.80 25.33 -3.78
N ILE A 140 -7.00 24.98 -2.76
CA ILE A 140 -7.18 23.76 -1.97
C ILE A 140 -8.57 23.74 -1.33
N SER A 141 -8.95 24.83 -0.67
CA SER A 141 -10.25 24.93 0.01
C SER A 141 -11.42 24.78 -0.98
N LYS A 142 -11.33 25.45 -2.14
CA LYS A 142 -12.34 25.37 -3.21
C LYS A 142 -12.41 23.99 -3.85
N THR A 143 -11.28 23.31 -3.99
CA THR A 143 -11.22 21.95 -4.55
C THR A 143 -11.82 20.95 -3.56
N LYS A 144 -11.48 21.05 -2.29
CA LYS A 144 -12.04 20.23 -1.21
C LYS A 144 -13.56 20.34 -1.15
N SER A 145 -14.10 21.56 -1.22
CA SER A 145 -15.56 21.75 -1.20
C SER A 145 -16.25 21.11 -2.42
N LYS A 146 -15.65 21.22 -3.61
CA LYS A 146 -16.18 20.56 -4.82
C LYS A 146 -16.18 19.04 -4.71
N ILE A 147 -15.11 18.46 -4.15
CA ILE A 147 -15.03 17.00 -3.92
C ILE A 147 -16.08 16.56 -2.90
N ASP A 148 -16.26 17.33 -1.82
CA ASP A 148 -17.29 17.04 -0.82
C ASP A 148 -18.70 17.08 -1.43
N ASP A 149 -18.97 18.06 -2.29
CA ASP A 149 -20.25 18.18 -2.99
C ASP A 149 -20.48 17.05 -3.99
N LEU A 150 -19.45 16.64 -4.74
CA LEU A 150 -19.48 15.44 -5.58
C LEU A 150 -19.78 14.18 -4.74
N GLY A 151 -19.17 14.07 -3.56
CA GLY A 151 -19.43 12.99 -2.62
C GLY A 151 -20.87 12.96 -2.12
N LYS A 152 -21.49 14.12 -1.88
CA LYS A 152 -22.91 14.22 -1.51
C LYS A 152 -23.83 13.82 -2.68
N GLU A 153 -23.52 14.28 -3.88
CA GLU A 153 -24.27 13.94 -5.10
C GLU A 153 -24.20 12.43 -5.40
N SER A 154 -23.00 11.84 -5.33
CA SER A 154 -22.78 10.40 -5.45
C SER A 154 -23.64 9.60 -4.47
N LYS A 155 -23.71 10.02 -3.19
CA LYS A 155 -24.56 9.38 -2.18
C LYS A 155 -26.06 9.49 -2.51
N LYS A 156 -26.52 10.62 -3.07
CA LYS A 156 -27.92 10.78 -3.51
C LYS A 156 -28.22 9.87 -4.70
N LEU A 157 -27.36 9.85 -5.71
CA LEU A 157 -27.49 8.99 -6.88
C LEU A 157 -27.50 7.51 -6.50
N ARG A 158 -26.63 7.08 -5.57
CA ARG A 158 -26.61 5.70 -5.09
C ARG A 158 -27.96 5.25 -4.53
N LYS A 159 -28.63 6.11 -3.74
CA LYS A 159 -29.97 5.80 -3.19
C LYS A 159 -31.01 5.66 -4.29
N LEU A 160 -30.99 6.55 -5.29
CA LEU A 160 -31.89 6.47 -6.45
C LEU A 160 -31.65 5.19 -7.25
N TRP A 161 -30.39 4.83 -7.49
CA TRP A 161 -30.04 3.61 -8.22
C TRP A 161 -30.49 2.35 -7.49
N HIS A 162 -30.31 2.26 -6.17
CA HIS A 162 -30.86 1.14 -5.40
C HIS A 162 -32.39 1.06 -5.54
N GLN A 163 -33.10 2.19 -5.45
CA GLN A 163 -34.56 2.21 -5.62
C GLN A 163 -35.00 1.75 -7.02
N GLU A 164 -34.29 2.13 -8.08
CA GLU A 164 -34.61 1.68 -9.43
C GLU A 164 -34.31 0.18 -9.62
N VAL A 165 -33.23 -0.33 -9.01
CA VAL A 165 -32.93 -1.77 -9.01
C VAL A 165 -34.03 -2.54 -8.27
N ASP A 166 -34.46 -2.07 -7.10
CA ASP A 166 -35.53 -2.71 -6.33
C ASP A 166 -36.83 -2.76 -7.15
N LYS A 167 -37.22 -1.66 -7.82
CA LYS A 167 -38.40 -1.63 -8.70
C LYS A 167 -38.33 -2.64 -9.85
N ILE A 168 -37.14 -2.92 -10.38
CA ILE A 168 -36.93 -3.94 -11.42
C ILE A 168 -37.25 -5.32 -10.85
N PHE A 169 -36.75 -5.65 -9.66
CA PHE A 169 -37.02 -6.94 -9.01
C PHE A 169 -38.48 -7.08 -8.59
N ASP A 170 -39.11 -6.04 -8.04
CA ASP A 170 -40.54 -6.02 -7.75
C ASP A 170 -41.37 -6.34 -9.00
N LYS A 171 -40.96 -5.81 -10.16
CA LYS A 171 -41.64 -6.08 -11.43
C LYS A 171 -41.46 -7.53 -11.86
N ILE A 172 -40.26 -8.09 -11.72
CA ILE A 172 -39.96 -9.50 -12.01
C ILE A 172 -40.83 -10.42 -11.15
N ASP A 173 -40.93 -10.13 -9.84
CA ASP A 173 -41.75 -10.92 -8.91
C ASP A 173 -43.22 -10.87 -9.31
N SER A 174 -43.74 -9.68 -9.68
CA SER A 174 -45.13 -9.54 -10.15
C SER A 174 -45.41 -10.34 -11.44
N LEU A 175 -44.46 -10.39 -12.37
CA LEU A 175 -44.59 -11.14 -13.62
C LEU A 175 -44.53 -12.65 -13.36
N SER A 176 -43.63 -13.09 -12.48
CA SER A 176 -43.50 -14.48 -12.05
C SER A 176 -44.78 -14.99 -11.38
N GLN A 177 -45.35 -14.21 -10.45
CA GLN A 177 -46.62 -14.53 -9.80
C GLN A 177 -47.77 -14.63 -10.79
N SER A 178 -47.90 -13.65 -11.69
CA SER A 178 -48.96 -13.64 -12.70
C SER A 178 -48.88 -14.84 -13.66
N LEU A 179 -47.67 -15.20 -14.13
CA LEU A 179 -47.49 -16.37 -14.99
C LEU A 179 -47.80 -17.67 -14.24
N THR A 180 -47.37 -17.77 -12.98
CA THR A 180 -47.66 -18.93 -12.13
C THR A 180 -49.16 -19.09 -11.91
N GLU A 181 -49.87 -18.01 -11.59
CA GLU A 181 -51.33 -18.01 -11.39
C GLU A 181 -52.07 -18.43 -12.67
N LYS A 182 -51.66 -17.90 -13.84
CA LYS A 182 -52.25 -18.28 -15.13
C LYS A 182 -52.06 -19.77 -15.43
N ASN A 183 -50.87 -20.32 -15.20
CA ASN A 183 -50.59 -21.74 -15.40
C ASN A 183 -51.39 -22.61 -14.43
N LEU A 184 -51.47 -22.23 -13.15
CA LEU A 184 -52.26 -22.96 -12.15
C LEU A 184 -53.76 -22.97 -12.47
N ASN A 185 -54.31 -21.83 -12.90
CA ASN A 185 -55.73 -21.76 -13.30
C ASN A 185 -56.02 -22.66 -14.50
N THR A 186 -55.13 -22.68 -15.50
CA THR A 186 -55.27 -23.55 -16.69
C THR A 186 -55.21 -25.03 -16.30
N LEU A 187 -54.29 -25.40 -15.41
CA LEU A 187 -54.19 -26.77 -14.87
C LEU A 187 -55.43 -27.16 -14.08
N GLN A 188 -55.96 -26.25 -13.27
CA GLN A 188 -57.16 -26.50 -12.48
C GLN A 188 -58.38 -26.71 -13.38
N GLU A 189 -58.54 -25.93 -14.44
CA GLU A 189 -59.60 -26.12 -15.43
C GLU A 189 -59.49 -27.48 -16.14
N PHE A 190 -58.28 -27.89 -16.54
CA PHE A 190 -58.05 -29.19 -17.16
C PHE A 190 -58.34 -30.35 -16.19
N HIS A 191 -57.89 -30.22 -14.95
CA HIS A 191 -58.18 -31.18 -13.87
C HIS A 191 -59.69 -31.33 -13.64
N ASN A 192 -60.43 -30.21 -13.59
CA ASN A 192 -61.88 -30.23 -13.42
C ASN A 192 -62.57 -30.97 -14.57
N LYS A 193 -62.18 -30.69 -15.84
CA LYS A 193 -62.73 -31.40 -17.02
C LYS A 193 -62.50 -32.91 -16.94
N ILE A 194 -61.30 -33.35 -16.56
CA ILE A 194 -61.01 -34.78 -16.38
C ILE A 194 -61.86 -35.38 -15.26
N THR A 195 -62.00 -34.66 -14.14
CA THR A 195 -62.79 -35.10 -13.00
C THR A 195 -64.27 -35.29 -13.37
N ASP A 196 -64.83 -34.37 -14.15
CA ASP A 196 -66.20 -34.45 -14.65
C ASP A 196 -66.39 -35.66 -15.58
N LEU A 197 -65.47 -35.87 -16.54
CA LEU A 197 -65.49 -37.05 -17.42
C LEU A 197 -65.41 -38.37 -16.63
N ILE A 198 -64.57 -38.44 -15.60
CA ILE A 198 -64.48 -39.61 -14.71
C ILE A 198 -65.81 -39.85 -13.98
N SER A 199 -66.47 -38.78 -13.51
CA SER A 199 -67.77 -38.88 -12.83
C SER A 199 -68.88 -39.41 -13.75
N GLU A 200 -68.93 -38.92 -14.99
CA GLU A 200 -69.84 -39.42 -16.02
C GLU A 200 -69.60 -40.90 -16.33
N MET A 201 -68.34 -41.27 -16.59
CA MET A 201 -67.96 -42.66 -16.86
C MET A 201 -68.34 -43.58 -15.69
N ASN A 202 -68.09 -43.17 -14.45
CA ASN A 202 -68.48 -43.94 -13.25
C ASN A 202 -70.00 -44.13 -13.15
N THR A 203 -70.79 -43.15 -13.58
CA THR A 203 -72.26 -43.25 -13.60
C THR A 203 -72.72 -44.27 -14.65
N ILE A 204 -72.11 -44.24 -15.85
CA ILE A 204 -72.38 -45.20 -16.92
C ILE A 204 -72.00 -46.62 -16.48
N VAL A 205 -70.83 -46.80 -15.87
CA VAL A 205 -70.38 -48.09 -15.35
C VAL A 205 -71.39 -48.65 -14.35
N LYS A 206 -71.85 -47.86 -13.38
CA LYS A 206 -72.89 -48.29 -12.41
C LYS A 206 -74.21 -48.68 -13.08
N GLN A 207 -74.61 -47.99 -14.15
CA GLN A 207 -75.81 -48.34 -14.92
C GLN A 207 -75.62 -49.69 -15.64
N ASN A 208 -74.45 -49.89 -16.26
CA ASN A 208 -74.10 -51.14 -16.94
C ASN A 208 -74.03 -52.32 -15.97
N GLU A 209 -73.44 -52.13 -14.79
CA GLU A 209 -73.37 -53.14 -13.72
C GLU A 209 -74.76 -53.60 -13.27
N LYS A 210 -75.73 -52.68 -13.17
CA LYS A 210 -77.13 -53.03 -12.87
C LYS A 210 -77.76 -53.85 -13.99
N LEU A 211 -77.44 -53.56 -15.25
CA LEU A 211 -77.95 -54.32 -16.40
C LEU A 211 -77.40 -55.76 -16.43
N PHE A 212 -76.16 -56.01 -15.97
CA PHE A 212 -75.60 -57.36 -15.89
C PHE A 212 -76.42 -58.31 -15.01
N THR A 213 -77.15 -57.76 -14.04
CA THR A 213 -77.97 -58.54 -13.09
C THR A 213 -79.47 -58.53 -13.44
N SER A 214 -79.87 -57.84 -14.52
CA SER A 214 -81.27 -57.80 -14.97
C SER A 214 -81.61 -59.00 -15.84
N ASN A 215 -82.66 -59.75 -15.46
CA ASN A 215 -83.19 -60.86 -16.25
C ASN A 215 -84.24 -60.42 -17.29
N LYS A 216 -84.42 -59.11 -17.49
CA LYS A 216 -85.41 -58.54 -18.43
C LYS A 216 -84.76 -58.20 -19.76
N LEU A 217 -85.02 -59.02 -20.78
CA LEU A 217 -84.48 -58.87 -22.13
C LEU A 217 -84.75 -57.48 -22.76
N THR A 218 -85.87 -56.85 -22.43
CA THR A 218 -86.27 -55.52 -22.94
C THR A 218 -85.43 -54.37 -22.37
N GLU A 219 -84.80 -54.54 -21.20
CA GLU A 219 -83.90 -53.54 -20.60
C GLU A 219 -82.49 -53.65 -21.20
N VAL A 220 -82.00 -54.88 -21.40
CA VAL A 220 -80.68 -55.16 -22.00
C VAL A 220 -80.64 -54.79 -23.49
N ASN A 221 -81.71 -55.06 -24.26
CA ASN A 221 -81.76 -54.70 -25.68
C ASN A 221 -81.74 -53.18 -25.96
N LYS A 222 -82.01 -52.34 -24.94
CA LYS A 222 -81.88 -50.88 -25.06
C LYS A 222 -80.46 -50.37 -24.84
N TYR A 223 -79.54 -51.25 -24.43
CA TYR A 223 -78.14 -50.88 -24.23
C TYR A 223 -77.48 -50.48 -25.56
N GLN A 224 -76.77 -49.36 -25.53
CA GLN A 224 -75.93 -48.89 -26.61
C GLN A 224 -74.56 -48.56 -26.03
N SER A 225 -73.50 -49.04 -26.69
CA SER A 225 -72.12 -48.83 -26.23
C SER A 225 -71.69 -47.38 -26.44
N LYS A 226 -71.22 -46.75 -25.37
CA LYS A 226 -70.58 -45.41 -25.40
C LYS A 226 -69.06 -45.46 -25.27
N LEU A 227 -68.46 -46.65 -25.33
CA LEU A 227 -67.02 -46.83 -25.08
C LEU A 227 -66.15 -45.96 -25.99
N ASN A 228 -66.53 -45.83 -27.26
CA ASN A 228 -65.78 -45.05 -28.24
C ASN A 228 -65.85 -43.53 -28.00
N GLU A 229 -66.84 -43.04 -27.24
CA GLU A 229 -66.97 -41.60 -26.90
C GLU A 229 -65.88 -41.13 -25.93
N TYR A 230 -65.21 -42.04 -25.22
CA TYR A 230 -64.21 -41.74 -24.19
C TYR A 230 -62.82 -42.31 -24.50
N GLN A 231 -62.60 -42.85 -25.70
CA GLN A 231 -61.31 -43.42 -26.11
C GLN A 231 -60.26 -42.36 -26.45
N GLU A 232 -60.68 -41.15 -26.84
CA GLU A 232 -59.78 -40.04 -27.10
C GLU A 232 -59.60 -39.19 -25.84
N PHE A 233 -58.34 -39.09 -25.39
CA PHE A 233 -57.99 -38.29 -24.22
C PHE A 233 -57.87 -36.82 -24.61
N PRO A 234 -58.39 -35.87 -23.81
CA PRO A 234 -58.22 -34.44 -24.09
C PRO A 234 -56.72 -34.06 -24.18
N GLU A 235 -56.33 -33.37 -25.26
CA GLU A 235 -54.94 -32.92 -25.43
C GLU A 235 -54.52 -31.96 -24.31
N HIS A 236 -53.31 -32.17 -23.77
CA HIS A 236 -52.72 -31.32 -22.74
C HIS A 236 -52.11 -30.07 -23.38
N ALA A 237 -52.31 -28.89 -22.79
CA ALA A 237 -51.66 -27.67 -23.24
C ALA A 237 -50.17 -27.66 -22.80
N ASP A 238 -49.24 -27.46 -23.73
CA ASP A 238 -47.82 -27.24 -23.39
C ASP A 238 -47.69 -25.97 -22.53
N MET A 239 -47.07 -26.11 -21.36
CA MET A 239 -46.89 -25.00 -20.42
C MET A 239 -45.49 -24.42 -20.50
N GLU A 240 -45.42 -23.10 -20.57
CA GLU A 240 -44.16 -22.38 -20.39
C GLU A 240 -43.88 -22.17 -18.90
N LEU A 241 -42.80 -22.78 -18.42
CA LEU A 241 -42.26 -22.51 -17.09
C LEU A 241 -41.45 -21.20 -17.11
N PRO A 242 -41.64 -20.28 -16.14
CA PRO A 242 -40.79 -19.10 -16.03
C PRO A 242 -39.34 -19.54 -15.82
N SER A 243 -38.46 -19.11 -16.74
CA SER A 243 -37.01 -19.24 -16.57
C SER A 243 -36.41 -17.85 -16.49
N LEU A 244 -35.68 -17.59 -15.40
CA LEU A 244 -34.93 -16.36 -15.21
C LEU A 244 -33.58 -16.52 -15.91
N LYS A 245 -33.35 -15.75 -16.98
CA LYS A 245 -32.04 -15.70 -17.63
C LYS A 245 -31.27 -14.53 -17.03
N SER A 246 -30.08 -14.82 -16.51
CA SER A 246 -29.15 -13.79 -16.03
C SER A 246 -27.76 -14.02 -16.60
N ASN A 247 -27.07 -12.94 -16.92
CA ASN A 247 -25.63 -12.97 -17.15
C ASN A 247 -24.96 -12.08 -16.09
N ILE A 248 -24.03 -12.65 -15.33
CA ILE A 248 -23.26 -11.98 -14.28
C ILE A 248 -21.80 -11.98 -14.71
N ASP A 249 -21.47 -11.20 -15.74
CA ASP A 249 -20.08 -10.87 -16.06
C ASP A 249 -19.64 -9.75 -15.11
N GLN A 250 -18.90 -10.10 -14.05
CA GLN A 250 -18.39 -9.13 -13.08
C GLN A 250 -17.66 -7.97 -13.80
N GLY A 251 -18.25 -6.77 -13.74
CA GLY A 251 -17.62 -5.52 -14.12
C GLY A 251 -17.84 -5.01 -15.56
N LYS A 252 -18.77 -5.57 -16.35
CA LYS A 252 -19.03 -5.08 -17.73
C LYS A 252 -20.51 -4.82 -18.03
N GLU A 253 -21.37 -5.83 -17.86
CA GLU A 253 -22.79 -5.72 -18.20
C GLU A 253 -23.61 -6.72 -17.37
N LEU A 254 -24.60 -6.24 -16.62
CA LEU A 254 -25.57 -7.08 -15.91
C LEU A 254 -26.87 -7.08 -16.70
N ILE A 255 -27.37 -8.26 -17.05
CA ILE A 255 -28.60 -8.44 -17.82
C ILE A 255 -29.52 -9.40 -17.06
N ILE A 256 -30.78 -9.02 -16.90
CA ILE A 256 -31.83 -9.87 -16.34
C ILE A 256 -33.01 -9.89 -17.32
N GLU A 257 -33.53 -11.08 -17.62
CA GLU A 257 -34.63 -11.28 -18.55
C GLU A 257 -35.66 -12.29 -18.02
N ILE A 258 -36.95 -11.94 -18.08
CA ILE A 258 -38.08 -12.82 -17.77
C ILE A 258 -39.30 -12.43 -18.63
N GLY A 259 -39.94 -13.40 -19.31
CA GLY A 259 -41.23 -13.19 -19.99
C GLY A 259 -41.28 -11.97 -20.94
N GLY A 260 -40.18 -11.69 -21.67
CA GLY A 260 -40.05 -10.53 -22.56
C GLY A 260 -39.67 -9.20 -21.88
N PHE A 261 -39.60 -9.16 -20.56
CA PHE A 261 -39.02 -8.04 -19.81
C PHE A 261 -37.50 -8.20 -19.71
N ARG A 262 -36.74 -7.18 -20.16
CA ARG A 262 -35.27 -7.15 -20.13
C ARG A 262 -34.76 -5.88 -19.43
N ALA A 263 -33.95 -6.06 -18.40
CA ALA A 263 -33.23 -4.98 -17.74
C ALA A 263 -31.72 -5.11 -18.00
N THR A 264 -31.03 -3.98 -18.18
CA THR A 264 -29.58 -3.96 -18.46
C THR A 264 -28.89 -2.85 -17.69
N LEU A 265 -27.86 -3.21 -16.93
CA LEU A 265 -26.96 -2.28 -16.26
C LEU A 265 -25.57 -2.36 -16.90
N LYS A 266 -25.13 -1.28 -17.54
CA LYS A 266 -23.86 -1.25 -18.26
C LYS A 266 -22.89 -0.31 -17.59
N GLN A 267 -21.72 -0.82 -17.24
CA GLN A 267 -20.61 0.00 -16.77
C GLN A 267 -19.73 0.35 -17.96
N MET A 268 -19.59 1.65 -18.24
CA MET A 268 -18.63 2.13 -19.23
C MET A 268 -17.42 2.70 -18.50
N SER A 269 -16.27 2.06 -18.67
CA SER A 269 -14.99 2.65 -18.30
C SER A 269 -14.74 3.83 -19.26
N PRO A 270 -14.46 5.05 -18.77
CA PRO A 270 -13.93 6.07 -19.66
C PRO A 270 -12.60 5.57 -20.24
N PRO A 271 -12.22 5.97 -21.47
CA PRO A 271 -10.82 5.90 -21.85
C PRO A 271 -10.05 6.67 -20.79
N SER A 272 -9.05 6.01 -20.19
CA SER A 272 -8.15 6.62 -19.20
C SER A 272 -7.77 8.02 -19.70
N PRO A 273 -7.78 9.06 -18.84
CA PRO A 273 -7.11 10.32 -19.14
C PRO A 273 -5.62 10.02 -19.31
N SER A 274 -5.29 9.62 -20.53
CA SER A 274 -3.94 9.41 -21.04
C SER A 274 -3.37 10.79 -21.31
N ALA A 275 -2.14 10.98 -20.83
CA ALA A 275 -1.18 12.05 -21.15
C ALA A 275 -1.07 13.26 -20.21
N ASP A 276 -2.10 13.77 -19.53
CA ASP A 276 -1.95 15.10 -18.88
C ASP A 276 -1.36 15.12 -17.45
N VAL A 277 -1.34 14.00 -16.73
CA VAL A 277 -0.65 13.95 -15.42
C VAL A 277 0.88 13.95 -15.58
N SER A 278 1.38 13.55 -16.76
CA SER A 278 2.83 13.58 -17.05
C SER A 278 3.41 14.99 -17.18
N ARG A 279 2.55 16.02 -17.36
CA ARG A 279 2.97 17.42 -17.53
C ARG A 279 3.04 18.21 -16.24
N LEU A 280 2.42 17.74 -15.15
CA LEU A 280 2.50 18.40 -13.83
C LEU A 280 3.75 17.99 -13.03
N THR A 281 4.38 16.87 -13.38
CA THR A 281 5.62 16.41 -12.71
C THR A 281 6.90 17.00 -13.29
N THR A 282 6.84 17.79 -14.37
CA THR A 282 8.04 18.44 -14.92
C THR A 282 8.48 19.68 -14.13
N GLY A 283 7.67 20.13 -13.15
CA GLY A 283 7.93 21.31 -12.33
C GLY A 283 8.06 21.08 -10.83
N ILE A 284 8.00 19.83 -10.34
CA ILE A 284 8.17 19.51 -8.92
C ILE A 284 9.55 18.91 -8.73
N GLY A 285 10.31 19.47 -7.78
CA GLY A 285 11.67 19.04 -7.48
C GLY A 285 11.79 17.53 -7.31
N LYS A 286 12.92 17.00 -7.76
CA LYS A 286 13.47 15.67 -7.51
C LYS A 286 12.87 15.01 -6.25
N LEU A 287 11.82 14.22 -6.44
CA LEU A 287 11.11 13.48 -5.39
C LEU A 287 11.99 12.33 -4.88
N MET A 288 12.83 12.63 -3.89
CA MET A 288 13.70 11.65 -3.24
C MET A 288 12.89 10.83 -2.22
N GLY A 289 13.16 9.53 -2.14
CA GLY A 289 12.58 8.71 -1.07
C GLY A 289 13.12 9.20 0.26
N GLN A 290 12.26 9.62 1.20
CA GLN A 290 12.72 10.07 2.51
C GLN A 290 12.72 8.90 3.48
N VAL A 291 13.88 8.55 4.03
CA VAL A 291 13.95 7.59 5.14
C VAL A 291 13.43 8.26 6.40
N ILE A 292 12.29 7.78 6.90
CA ILE A 292 11.64 8.26 8.13
C ILE A 292 12.31 7.62 9.35
N ALA A 293 12.62 6.33 9.27
CA ALA A 293 13.21 5.58 10.36
C ALA A 293 14.16 4.50 9.82
N THR A 294 15.23 4.22 10.57
CA THR A 294 16.05 3.02 10.40
C THR A 294 15.97 2.23 11.71
N ILE A 295 15.46 1.02 11.63
CA ILE A 295 15.13 0.18 12.78
C ILE A 295 16.14 -0.97 12.83
N PRO A 296 17.02 -1.03 13.84
CA PRO A 296 17.90 -2.17 14.01
C PRO A 296 17.09 -3.38 14.44
N THR A 297 17.46 -4.57 13.94
CA THR A 297 16.83 -5.83 14.36
C THR A 297 17.86 -6.87 14.77
N ASN A 298 17.39 -7.92 15.42
CA ASN A 298 18.20 -9.02 15.91
C ASN A 298 18.44 -10.08 14.81
N TYR A 299 17.91 -9.86 13.61
CA TYR A 299 17.97 -10.81 12.50
C TYR A 299 19.02 -10.37 11.48
N LYS A 300 20.05 -11.20 11.30
CA LYS A 300 21.09 -10.99 10.29
C LYS A 300 21.49 -12.34 9.69
N PRO A 301 20.96 -12.72 8.51
CA PRO A 301 20.13 -11.92 7.62
C PRO A 301 18.66 -11.76 8.06
N LEU A 302 18.06 -10.63 7.68
CA LEU A 302 16.63 -10.37 7.76
C LEU A 302 15.96 -10.77 6.43
N TYR A 303 14.99 -11.68 6.48
CA TYR A 303 14.36 -12.23 5.29
C TYR A 303 13.06 -11.52 4.93
N GLY A 304 12.14 -11.34 5.89
CA GLY A 304 10.85 -10.72 5.58
C GLY A 304 10.30 -9.80 6.65
N VAL A 305 9.41 -8.94 6.21
CA VAL A 305 8.71 -7.91 6.99
C VAL A 305 7.24 -7.97 6.58
N ALA A 306 6.32 -7.99 7.54
CA ALA A 306 4.88 -7.91 7.29
C ALA A 306 4.23 -6.92 8.27
N CYS A 307 3.83 -5.75 7.76
CA CYS A 307 3.25 -4.68 8.57
C CYS A 307 1.94 -5.09 9.22
N VAL A 308 1.74 -4.59 10.44
CA VAL A 308 0.52 -4.73 11.25
C VAL A 308 0.01 -3.32 11.56
N GLY A 309 -0.89 -2.79 10.72
CA GLY A 309 -1.37 -1.42 10.87
C GLY A 309 -0.30 -0.39 10.53
N VAL A 310 -0.15 0.65 11.36
CA VAL A 310 0.71 1.82 11.07
C VAL A 310 2.14 1.71 11.59
N ALA A 311 2.35 1.15 12.78
CA ALA A 311 3.61 1.33 13.51
C ALA A 311 4.25 0.02 14.00
N GLU A 312 3.71 -1.13 13.60
CA GLU A 312 4.23 -2.44 13.98
C GLU A 312 4.42 -3.31 12.73
N ALA A 313 5.36 -4.25 12.81
CA ALA A 313 5.54 -5.28 11.80
C ALA A 313 6.03 -6.59 12.42
N TRP A 314 5.58 -7.70 11.85
CA TRP A 314 6.21 -8.99 12.07
C TRP A 314 7.44 -9.12 11.20
N ILE A 315 8.52 -9.65 11.78
CA ILE A 315 9.81 -9.80 11.13
C ILE A 315 10.39 -11.19 11.37
N TYR A 316 11.08 -11.73 10.38
CA TYR A 316 11.81 -12.98 10.51
C TYR A 316 13.09 -12.96 9.68
N GLY A 317 14.02 -13.81 10.09
CA GLY A 317 15.30 -14.01 9.42
C GLY A 317 15.78 -15.43 9.66
N GLN A 318 17.09 -15.62 9.74
CA GLN A 318 17.69 -16.94 10.00
C GLN A 318 17.57 -17.37 11.46
N ASN A 319 16.34 -17.55 11.95
CA ASN A 319 16.04 -18.05 13.29
C ASN A 319 14.69 -18.79 13.29
N LYS A 320 14.41 -19.55 14.35
CA LYS A 320 13.14 -20.25 14.56
C LYS A 320 12.04 -19.34 15.13
N THR A 321 12.35 -18.08 15.40
CA THR A 321 11.41 -17.12 15.99
C THR A 321 10.97 -16.09 14.96
N ILE A 322 9.72 -15.64 15.08
CA ILE A 322 9.16 -14.49 14.37
C ILE A 322 8.84 -13.43 15.43
N SER A 323 9.37 -12.21 15.28
CA SER A 323 9.21 -11.15 16.28
C SER A 323 8.30 -10.04 15.75
N ARG A 324 7.40 -9.52 16.59
CA ARG A 324 6.63 -8.30 16.30
C ARG A 324 7.39 -7.13 16.89
N ILE A 325 7.75 -6.16 16.07
CA ILE A 325 8.46 -4.96 16.49
C ILE A 325 7.63 -3.73 16.21
N ASP A 326 7.88 -2.65 16.94
CA ASP A 326 7.38 -1.32 16.59
C ASP A 326 8.39 -0.50 15.77
N ILE A 327 7.98 0.70 15.35
CA ILE A 327 8.81 1.63 14.57
C ILE A 327 10.08 2.12 15.29
N HIS A 328 10.20 1.86 16.60
CA HIS A 328 11.40 2.18 17.39
C HIS A 328 12.31 0.95 17.57
N GLY A 329 11.92 -0.22 17.03
CA GLY A 329 12.65 -1.48 17.17
C GLY A 329 12.35 -2.21 18.49
N THR A 330 11.37 -1.76 19.27
CA THR A 330 10.99 -2.46 20.50
C THR A 330 10.22 -3.73 20.15
N VAL A 331 10.69 -4.87 20.64
CA VAL A 331 10.01 -6.16 20.48
C VAL A 331 8.75 -6.19 21.36
N ARG A 332 7.59 -6.33 20.73
CA ARG A 332 6.26 -6.38 21.35
C ARG A 332 5.80 -7.81 21.63
N ASP A 333 6.12 -8.73 20.73
CA ASP A 333 5.76 -10.14 20.83
C ASP A 333 6.79 -11.01 20.10
N THR A 334 6.95 -12.26 20.50
CA THR A 334 7.85 -13.22 19.85
C THR A 334 7.19 -14.59 19.81
N VAL A 335 7.05 -15.12 18.60
CA VAL A 335 6.50 -16.45 18.36
C VAL A 335 7.62 -17.41 18.02
N THR A 336 7.78 -18.46 18.81
CA THR A 336 8.62 -19.60 18.43
C THR A 336 7.85 -20.49 17.47
N THR A 337 8.36 -20.62 16.25
CA THR A 337 7.75 -21.46 15.20
C THR A 337 7.99 -22.94 15.49
N THR A 338 7.21 -23.79 14.84
CA THR A 338 7.46 -25.25 14.80
C THR A 338 8.52 -25.63 13.75
N CYS A 339 9.11 -24.65 13.07
CA CYS A 339 10.09 -24.88 12.02
C CYS A 339 11.41 -25.43 12.59
N LEU A 340 12.02 -26.38 11.88
CA LEU A 340 13.37 -26.85 12.21
C LEU A 340 14.43 -25.77 11.98
N THR A 341 14.17 -24.87 11.03
CA THR A 341 14.99 -23.72 10.63
C THR A 341 14.12 -22.45 10.63
N GLN A 342 14.27 -21.56 9.66
CA GLN A 342 13.38 -20.42 9.44
C GLN A 342 12.09 -20.81 8.68
N PRO A 343 10.99 -20.05 8.84
CA PRO A 343 9.84 -20.16 7.94
C PRO A 343 10.22 -19.74 6.51
N GLY A 344 9.40 -20.14 5.54
CA GLY A 344 9.60 -19.76 4.13
C GLY A 344 9.28 -18.28 3.90
N GLY A 345 8.05 -17.90 4.24
CA GLY A 345 7.49 -16.55 4.13
C GLY A 345 6.50 -16.28 5.26
N ILE A 346 6.20 -14.99 5.49
CA ILE A 346 5.20 -14.55 6.46
C ILE A 346 4.22 -13.58 5.83
N SER A 347 2.99 -13.54 6.34
CA SER A 347 1.99 -12.53 6.00
C SER A 347 1.04 -12.32 7.18
N VAL A 348 0.19 -11.31 7.07
CA VAL A 348 -0.80 -10.93 8.08
C VAL A 348 -2.20 -11.03 7.47
N THR A 349 -3.11 -11.70 8.16
CA THR A 349 -4.52 -11.81 7.72
C THR A 349 -5.26 -10.49 7.90
N ILE A 350 -6.48 -10.38 7.34
CA ILE A 350 -7.35 -9.23 7.57
C ILE A 350 -7.69 -9.01 9.06
N GLU A 351 -7.67 -10.08 9.86
CA GLU A 351 -7.87 -10.09 11.31
C GLU A 351 -6.57 -9.76 12.09
N ARG A 352 -5.50 -9.38 11.37
CA ARG A 352 -4.17 -9.08 11.91
C ARG A 352 -3.46 -10.28 12.56
N GLU A 353 -3.84 -11.49 12.18
CA GLU A 353 -3.20 -12.71 12.65
C GLU A 353 -1.96 -13.02 11.79
N LEU A 354 -0.86 -13.42 12.42
CA LEU A 354 0.34 -13.84 11.71
C LEU A 354 0.13 -15.22 11.09
N ILE A 355 0.45 -15.35 9.80
CA ILE A 355 0.57 -16.63 9.11
C ILE A 355 1.97 -16.81 8.55
N TYR A 356 2.46 -18.05 8.55
CA TYR A 356 3.76 -18.41 8.02
C TYR A 356 3.76 -19.79 7.35
N SER A 357 4.61 -19.97 6.35
CA SER A 357 4.82 -21.25 5.68
C SER A 357 5.92 -22.05 6.35
N TYR A 358 5.76 -23.37 6.32
CA TYR A 358 6.79 -24.30 6.71
C TYR A 358 6.95 -25.40 5.66
N GLY A 359 7.98 -25.26 4.83
CA GLY A 359 8.23 -26.15 3.70
C GLY A 359 8.42 -27.61 4.11
N PHE A 360 9.23 -27.90 5.14
CA PHE A 360 9.55 -29.28 5.53
C PHE A 360 8.32 -30.10 5.93
N ASN A 361 7.40 -29.52 6.72
CA ASN A 361 6.14 -30.19 7.06
C ASN A 361 5.04 -29.99 6.02
N ARG A 362 5.28 -29.19 4.97
CA ARG A 362 4.29 -28.82 3.94
C ARG A 362 3.03 -28.19 4.54
N THR A 363 3.22 -27.26 5.48
CA THR A 363 2.10 -26.61 6.18
C THR A 363 2.14 -25.09 6.08
N LEU A 364 0.96 -24.48 6.13
CA LEU A 364 0.77 -23.08 6.47
C LEU A 364 0.22 -23.03 7.88
N ASN A 365 0.83 -22.22 8.73
CA ASN A 365 0.53 -22.13 10.14
C ASN A 365 0.02 -20.74 10.46
N ILE A 366 -0.96 -20.66 11.35
CA ILE A 366 -1.53 -19.41 11.86
C ILE A 366 -1.22 -19.30 13.34
N VAL A 367 -0.88 -18.09 13.79
CA VAL A 367 -0.59 -17.81 15.19
C VAL A 367 -1.80 -17.18 15.84
N ARG A 368 -2.34 -17.86 16.86
CA ARG A 368 -3.47 -17.37 17.67
C ARG A 368 -3.12 -17.47 19.15
N HIS A 369 -3.27 -16.38 19.88
CA HIS A 369 -2.96 -16.33 21.32
C HIS A 369 -1.52 -16.82 21.63
N GLY A 370 -0.54 -16.39 20.83
CA GLY A 370 0.87 -16.76 20.97
C GLY A 370 1.21 -18.21 20.59
N LYS A 371 0.23 -19.02 20.13
CA LYS A 371 0.46 -20.42 19.74
C LYS A 371 0.25 -20.62 18.25
N SER A 372 1.17 -21.36 17.64
CA SER A 372 1.07 -21.80 16.25
C SER A 372 0.06 -22.95 16.10
N LYS A 373 -0.81 -22.87 15.10
CA LYS A 373 -1.73 -23.93 14.70
C LYS A 373 -1.64 -24.15 13.18
N THR A 374 -1.64 -25.40 12.74
CA THR A 374 -1.71 -25.72 11.31
C THR A 374 -3.05 -25.27 10.74
N LEU A 375 -3.01 -24.42 9.71
CA LEU A 375 -4.19 -23.93 8.99
C LEU A 375 -4.46 -24.78 7.75
N ILE A 376 -3.43 -25.01 6.94
CA ILE A 376 -3.47 -25.76 5.68
C ILE A 376 -2.29 -26.73 5.66
N THR A 377 -2.52 -27.94 5.15
CA THR A 377 -1.47 -28.90 4.76
C THR A 377 -1.54 -29.06 3.25
N THR A 378 -0.42 -28.83 2.56
CA THR A 378 -0.37 -28.90 1.09
C THR A 378 -0.25 -30.34 0.60
N SER A 379 -0.51 -30.57 -0.69
CA SER A 379 -0.40 -31.91 -1.30
C SER A 379 1.01 -32.49 -1.15
N GLN A 380 1.13 -33.83 -1.13
CA GLN A 380 2.40 -34.52 -0.84
C GLN A 380 3.56 -34.16 -1.79
N ASP A 381 3.27 -33.69 -3.00
CA ASP A 381 4.30 -33.42 -4.00
C ASP A 381 4.77 -31.97 -4.09
N TRP A 382 4.12 -31.05 -3.37
CA TRP A 382 4.36 -29.62 -3.49
C TRP A 382 4.67 -28.98 -2.14
N THR A 383 5.76 -28.22 -2.11
CA THR A 383 6.28 -27.57 -0.91
C THR A 383 5.93 -26.09 -0.92
N PRO A 384 5.28 -25.55 0.12
CA PRO A 384 5.00 -24.12 0.23
C PRO A 384 6.27 -23.36 0.63
N GLU A 385 6.45 -22.17 0.05
CA GLU A 385 7.60 -21.33 0.32
C GLU A 385 7.19 -19.92 0.68
N GLU A 386 6.85 -19.06 -0.28
CA GLU A 386 6.36 -17.70 0.01
C GLU A 386 4.83 -17.66 0.08
N LEU A 387 4.27 -16.69 0.81
CA LEU A 387 2.83 -16.51 0.90
C LEU A 387 2.44 -15.04 1.06
N SER A 388 1.24 -14.68 0.62
CA SER A 388 0.69 -13.33 0.73
C SER A 388 -0.81 -13.37 1.00
N CYS A 389 -1.27 -12.61 1.99
CA CYS A 389 -2.70 -12.40 2.22
C CYS A 389 -3.23 -11.32 1.29
N THR A 390 -4.34 -11.63 0.65
CA THR A 390 -5.07 -10.71 -0.22
C THR A 390 -6.02 -9.83 0.58
N ARG A 391 -6.52 -8.77 -0.05
CA ARG A 391 -7.52 -7.87 0.58
C ARG A 391 -8.89 -8.52 0.76
N SER A 392 -9.19 -9.55 -0.04
CA SER A 392 -10.41 -10.36 0.08
C SER A 392 -10.33 -11.40 1.22
N GLY A 393 -9.15 -11.60 1.82
CA GLY A 393 -8.91 -12.63 2.82
C GLY A 393 -8.48 -13.99 2.25
N ASP A 394 -8.33 -14.11 0.93
CA ASP A 394 -7.68 -15.27 0.29
C ASP A 394 -6.17 -15.29 0.63
N ILE A 395 -5.55 -16.48 0.59
CA ILE A 395 -4.12 -16.68 0.83
C ILE A 395 -3.47 -17.15 -0.48
N LEU A 396 -2.55 -16.37 -1.02
CA LEU A 396 -1.70 -16.74 -2.14
C LEU A 396 -0.46 -17.44 -1.61
N VAL A 397 -0.05 -18.53 -2.27
CA VAL A 397 1.07 -19.37 -1.81
C VAL A 397 1.91 -19.77 -3.01
N SER A 398 3.21 -19.47 -2.97
CA SER A 398 4.20 -20.03 -3.90
C SER A 398 4.49 -21.46 -3.49
N MET A 399 4.43 -22.35 -4.46
CA MET A 399 4.66 -23.77 -4.31
C MET A 399 5.75 -24.20 -5.28
N PHE A 400 6.68 -25.01 -4.80
CA PHE A 400 7.69 -25.62 -5.66
C PHE A 400 7.67 -27.15 -5.59
N LYS A 401 8.12 -27.79 -6.68
CA LYS A 401 8.29 -29.24 -6.78
C LYS A 401 9.59 -29.58 -7.51
N GLY A 402 10.38 -30.48 -6.93
CA GLY A 402 11.66 -30.92 -7.49
C GLY A 402 12.86 -30.27 -6.79
N SER A 403 14.01 -30.34 -7.45
CA SER A 403 15.25 -29.73 -6.99
C SER A 403 16.08 -29.22 -8.16
N GLY A 404 16.90 -28.20 -7.89
CA GLY A 404 17.80 -27.63 -8.89
C GLY A 404 17.10 -26.84 -9.98
N LEU A 405 17.74 -26.77 -11.16
CA LEU A 405 17.26 -26.03 -12.34
C LEU A 405 15.94 -26.55 -12.94
N HIS A 406 15.50 -27.75 -12.54
CA HIS A 406 14.23 -28.36 -12.99
C HIS A 406 13.11 -28.20 -11.96
N THR A 407 13.31 -27.36 -10.95
CA THR A 407 12.29 -27.05 -9.94
C THR A 407 11.11 -26.33 -10.59
N LYS A 408 9.93 -26.93 -10.49
CA LYS A 408 8.70 -26.38 -11.05
C LYS A 408 8.04 -25.46 -10.04
N ASN A 409 7.51 -24.34 -10.53
CA ASN A 409 6.87 -23.33 -9.71
C ASN A 409 5.38 -23.20 -10.05
N LYS A 410 4.53 -23.02 -9.03
CA LYS A 410 3.13 -22.62 -9.19
C LYS A 410 2.67 -21.75 -8.04
N ILE A 411 1.61 -20.98 -8.25
CA ILE A 411 0.93 -20.23 -7.20
C ILE A 411 -0.44 -20.85 -6.96
N ILE A 412 -0.79 -21.07 -5.70
CA ILE A 412 -2.13 -21.52 -5.30
C ILE A 412 -2.80 -20.37 -4.56
N ARG A 413 -4.05 -20.08 -4.93
CA ARG A 413 -4.94 -19.19 -4.18
C ARG A 413 -5.88 -20.04 -3.33
N TYR A 414 -5.79 -19.89 -2.01
CA TYR A 414 -6.69 -20.53 -1.05
C TYR A 414 -7.79 -19.56 -0.61
N GLN A 415 -9.04 -20.04 -0.58
CA GLN A 415 -10.14 -19.38 0.10
C GLN A 415 -10.49 -20.20 1.35
N GLY A 416 -10.10 -19.68 2.52
CA GLY A 416 -10.12 -20.46 3.75
C GLY A 416 -9.16 -21.66 3.66
N ARG A 417 -9.69 -22.89 3.64
CA ARG A 417 -8.90 -24.13 3.45
C ARG A 417 -9.02 -24.74 2.05
N ASN A 418 -9.89 -24.20 1.21
CA ASN A 418 -10.16 -24.74 -0.11
C ASN A 418 -9.26 -24.08 -1.15
N ILE A 419 -8.81 -24.86 -2.13
CA ILE A 419 -8.12 -24.32 -3.31
C ILE A 419 -9.17 -23.64 -4.18
N LYS A 420 -8.99 -22.33 -4.38
CA LYS A 420 -9.83 -21.52 -5.27
C LYS A 420 -9.27 -21.49 -6.69
N GLU A 421 -7.95 -21.42 -6.82
CA GLU A 421 -7.28 -21.30 -8.10
C GLU A 421 -5.86 -21.90 -8.05
N GLU A 422 -5.44 -22.54 -9.14
CA GLU A 422 -4.04 -22.90 -9.38
C GLU A 422 -3.51 -22.13 -10.60
N ILE A 423 -2.41 -21.41 -10.40
CA ILE A 423 -1.86 -20.48 -11.38
C ILE A 423 -0.46 -20.96 -11.72
N ASN A 424 -0.30 -21.50 -12.92
CA ASN A 424 0.99 -21.92 -13.47
C ASN A 424 1.04 -21.94 -15.00
N LYS A 425 -0.12 -21.93 -15.67
CA LYS A 425 -0.22 -21.98 -17.12
C LYS A 425 -1.16 -20.89 -17.64
N ASP A 426 -0.85 -20.36 -18.82
CA ASP A 426 -1.74 -19.44 -19.53
C ASP A 426 -2.93 -20.18 -20.16
N GLY A 427 -3.85 -19.44 -20.78
CA GLY A 427 -5.02 -20.00 -21.46
C GLY A 427 -4.71 -20.93 -22.63
N GLN A 428 -3.45 -20.97 -23.11
CA GLN A 428 -2.97 -21.88 -24.14
C GLN A 428 -2.23 -23.09 -23.55
N GLY A 429 -2.06 -23.16 -22.23
CA GLY A 429 -1.38 -24.23 -21.53
C GLY A 429 0.14 -24.07 -21.41
N ASN A 430 0.71 -22.93 -21.82
CA ASN A 430 2.13 -22.63 -21.67
C ASN A 430 2.46 -22.22 -20.24
N PRO A 431 3.65 -22.56 -19.70
CA PRO A 431 4.05 -22.15 -18.36
C PRO A 431 4.16 -20.62 -18.25
N ILE A 432 3.54 -20.07 -17.21
CA ILE A 432 3.63 -18.63 -16.90
C ILE A 432 4.98 -18.31 -16.23
N PHE A 433 5.42 -19.18 -15.33
CA PHE A 433 6.64 -19.03 -14.54
C PHE A 433 7.74 -19.94 -15.08
N LYS A 434 8.98 -19.49 -14.98
CA LYS A 434 10.14 -20.26 -15.40
C LYS A 434 10.55 -21.25 -14.31
N ASP A 435 10.89 -22.45 -14.74
CA ASP A 435 11.47 -23.47 -13.86
C ASP A 435 12.86 -23.00 -13.38
N GLY A 436 13.18 -23.26 -12.12
CA GLY A 436 14.44 -22.88 -11.51
C GLY A 436 14.41 -22.85 -9.99
N GLU A 437 15.58 -22.67 -9.40
CA GLU A 437 15.83 -22.78 -7.96
C GLU A 437 15.26 -21.63 -7.13
N TYR A 438 14.89 -20.52 -7.76
CA TYR A 438 14.39 -19.36 -7.04
C TYR A 438 12.87 -19.41 -6.84
N SER A 439 12.46 -19.07 -5.63
CA SER A 439 11.07 -18.91 -5.21
C SER A 439 10.39 -17.77 -5.95
N LEU A 440 9.08 -17.90 -6.15
CA LEU A 440 8.22 -16.81 -6.59
C LEU A 440 7.78 -15.96 -5.39
N PHE A 441 7.91 -14.63 -5.53
CA PHE A 441 7.30 -13.68 -4.60
C PHE A 441 6.08 -13.07 -5.25
N MET A 442 5.00 -12.86 -4.49
CA MET A 442 3.75 -12.39 -5.05
C MET A 442 3.02 -11.39 -4.15
N SER A 443 2.21 -10.56 -4.78
CA SER A 443 1.29 -9.65 -4.12
C SER A 443 0.07 -9.43 -5.01
N GLU A 444 -1.11 -9.27 -4.40
CA GLU A 444 -2.33 -8.89 -5.14
C GLU A 444 -2.41 -7.37 -5.27
N ASN A 445 -2.68 -6.89 -6.48
CA ASN A 445 -2.93 -5.47 -6.73
C ASN A 445 -4.41 -5.13 -6.51
N ASN A 446 -4.74 -3.86 -6.27
CA ASN A 446 -6.10 -3.42 -5.93
C ASN A 446 -7.09 -3.57 -7.09
N ASN A 447 -6.57 -3.76 -8.31
CA ASN A 447 -7.36 -4.08 -9.50
C ASN A 447 -7.67 -5.59 -9.61
N GLY A 448 -7.22 -6.42 -8.66
CA GLY A 448 -7.39 -7.87 -8.63
C GLY A 448 -6.29 -8.67 -9.32
N ASP A 449 -5.31 -8.01 -9.94
CA ASP A 449 -4.21 -8.70 -10.61
C ASP A 449 -3.28 -9.36 -9.60
N LEU A 450 -2.76 -10.53 -9.97
CA LEU A 450 -1.64 -11.16 -9.32
C LEU A 450 -0.33 -10.62 -9.90
N CYS A 451 0.43 -9.91 -9.08
CA CYS A 451 1.77 -9.46 -9.42
C CYS A 451 2.80 -10.45 -8.87
N VAL A 452 3.64 -11.00 -9.75
CA VAL A 452 4.62 -12.03 -9.40
C VAL A 452 6.01 -11.59 -9.82
N SER A 453 6.96 -11.73 -8.92
CA SER A 453 8.37 -11.61 -9.21
C SER A 453 8.94 -13.00 -9.49
N ASP A 454 9.32 -13.23 -10.75
CA ASP A 454 9.94 -14.47 -11.20
C ASP A 454 11.44 -14.25 -11.38
N GLY A 455 12.17 -14.56 -10.32
CA GLY A 455 13.62 -14.43 -10.31
C GLY A 455 14.37 -15.54 -11.06
N ASN A 456 13.69 -16.54 -11.63
CA ASN A 456 14.32 -17.50 -12.55
C ASN A 456 14.33 -16.94 -13.99
N ALA A 457 13.39 -16.07 -14.30
CA ALA A 457 13.24 -15.38 -15.58
C ALA A 457 13.72 -13.93 -15.57
N ASP A 458 14.23 -13.42 -14.44
CA ASP A 458 14.63 -12.02 -14.26
C ASP A 458 13.52 -11.05 -14.70
N THR A 459 12.26 -11.39 -14.39
CA THR A 459 11.09 -10.62 -14.83
C THR A 459 10.02 -10.56 -13.76
N LEU A 460 9.32 -9.44 -13.74
CA LEU A 460 8.02 -9.32 -13.09
C LEU A 460 6.93 -9.73 -14.08
N VAL A 461 5.96 -10.51 -13.63
CA VAL A 461 4.84 -11.04 -14.41
C VAL A 461 3.55 -10.62 -13.73
N VAL A 462 2.64 -9.98 -14.47
CA VAL A 462 1.32 -9.62 -13.96
C VAL A 462 0.26 -10.43 -14.67
N VAL A 463 -0.57 -11.10 -13.88
CA VAL A 463 -1.66 -11.97 -14.34
C VAL A 463 -2.98 -11.37 -13.89
N ASP A 464 -3.93 -11.21 -14.80
CA ASP A 464 -5.27 -10.72 -14.44
C ASP A 464 -6.10 -11.76 -13.70
N ASN A 465 -7.28 -11.34 -13.24
CA ASN A 465 -8.24 -12.21 -12.55
C ASN A 465 -8.82 -13.36 -13.39
N THR A 466 -8.53 -13.41 -14.70
CA THR A 466 -8.91 -14.51 -15.59
C THR A 466 -7.79 -15.52 -15.79
N GLY A 467 -6.63 -15.30 -15.17
CA GLY A 467 -5.44 -16.14 -15.32
C GLY A 467 -4.59 -15.79 -16.54
N LYS A 468 -4.87 -14.67 -17.23
CA LYS A 468 -4.11 -14.26 -18.42
C LYS A 468 -2.98 -13.31 -18.05
N VAL A 469 -1.80 -13.54 -18.63
CA VAL A 469 -0.65 -12.62 -18.48
C VAL A 469 -0.99 -11.28 -19.16
N ARG A 470 -1.06 -10.21 -18.37
CA ARG A 470 -1.27 -8.83 -18.85
C ARG A 470 0.00 -8.24 -19.44
N PHE A 471 1.10 -8.32 -18.70
CA PHE A 471 2.39 -7.80 -19.13
C PHE A 471 3.56 -8.45 -18.37
N ARG A 472 4.77 -8.25 -18.90
CA ARG A 472 6.03 -8.61 -18.25
C ARG A 472 6.94 -7.39 -18.19
N TYR A 473 7.66 -7.23 -17.09
CA TYR A 473 8.61 -6.15 -16.89
C TYR A 473 9.99 -6.71 -16.54
N ASN A 474 11.01 -6.33 -17.33
CA ASN A 474 12.36 -6.88 -17.26
C ASN A 474 13.40 -5.90 -16.68
N GLY A 475 12.97 -4.79 -16.06
CA GLY A 475 13.89 -3.81 -15.47
C GLY A 475 14.54 -2.82 -16.45
N THR A 476 14.46 -3.04 -17.77
CA THR A 476 15.17 -2.23 -18.78
C THR A 476 14.88 -0.72 -18.68
N PRO A 477 13.62 -0.26 -18.49
CA PRO A 477 13.33 1.17 -18.36
C PRO A 477 14.06 1.89 -17.22
N ALA A 478 14.45 1.17 -16.16
CA ALA A 478 15.15 1.76 -15.02
C ALA A 478 16.63 2.12 -15.30
N ARG A 479 17.20 1.63 -16.43
CA ARG A 479 18.57 1.90 -16.89
C ARG A 479 19.64 1.67 -15.81
N ARG A 480 19.51 0.59 -15.05
CA ARG A 480 20.47 0.21 -14.01
C ARG A 480 21.71 -0.46 -14.61
N HIS A 481 22.82 -0.44 -13.86
CA HIS A 481 24.10 -0.96 -14.34
C HIS A 481 24.20 -2.49 -14.35
N LYS A 482 23.60 -3.17 -13.37
CA LYS A 482 23.59 -4.64 -13.29
C LYS A 482 22.28 -5.20 -13.81
N SER A 483 22.26 -6.51 -14.08
CA SER A 483 21.03 -7.22 -14.46
C SER A 483 19.94 -7.07 -13.39
N PHE A 484 18.71 -6.93 -13.85
CA PHE A 484 17.53 -6.85 -13.00
C PHE A 484 17.35 -8.18 -12.27
N ALA A 485 17.40 -8.16 -10.93
CA ALA A 485 17.17 -9.34 -10.10
C ALA A 485 15.94 -9.11 -9.20
N PRO A 486 14.73 -9.31 -9.73
CA PRO A 486 13.51 -9.10 -8.97
C PRO A 486 13.38 -10.18 -7.89
N ARG A 487 13.11 -9.75 -6.64
CA ARG A 487 12.74 -10.65 -5.54
C ARG A 487 11.43 -10.21 -4.93
N TYR A 488 11.44 -9.53 -3.79
CA TYR A 488 10.22 -9.17 -3.10
C TYR A 488 9.42 -8.13 -3.87
N ILE A 489 8.10 -8.22 -3.72
CA ILE A 489 7.13 -7.41 -4.43
C ILE A 489 5.99 -7.06 -3.48
N VAL A 490 5.53 -5.81 -3.56
CA VAL A 490 4.35 -5.34 -2.82
C VAL A 490 3.57 -4.36 -3.69
N THR A 491 2.29 -4.21 -3.41
CA THR A 491 1.41 -3.24 -4.06
C THR A 491 0.94 -2.20 -3.04
N ASP A 492 0.73 -0.96 -3.50
CA ASP A 492 0.30 0.14 -2.63
C ASP A 492 -1.18 0.50 -2.79
N ALA A 493 -1.64 1.50 -2.04
CA ALA A 493 -3.02 1.99 -2.11
C ALA A 493 -3.38 2.63 -3.47
N LEU A 494 -2.39 3.06 -4.26
CA LEU A 494 -2.53 3.67 -5.58
C LEU A 494 -2.41 2.66 -6.73
N SER A 495 -2.41 1.36 -6.42
CA SER A 495 -2.21 0.27 -7.38
C SER A 495 -0.86 0.28 -8.10
N GLN A 496 0.14 0.91 -7.49
CA GLN A 496 1.52 0.83 -7.94
C GLN A 496 2.12 -0.50 -7.49
N ILE A 497 3.04 -1.00 -8.31
CA ILE A 497 3.76 -2.24 -8.08
C ILE A 497 5.20 -1.88 -7.73
N ILE A 498 5.64 -2.29 -6.55
CA ILE A 498 6.96 -1.98 -6.00
C ILE A 498 7.73 -3.29 -5.95
N VAL A 499 8.84 -3.37 -6.67
CA VAL A 499 9.68 -4.57 -6.76
C VAL A 499 11.12 -4.27 -6.36
N ALA A 500 11.69 -5.12 -5.52
CA ALA A 500 13.08 -5.05 -5.11
C ALA A 500 14.01 -5.60 -6.19
N ASP A 501 14.97 -4.78 -6.63
CA ASP A 501 16.10 -5.21 -7.46
C ASP A 501 17.34 -5.41 -6.58
N ILE A 502 17.59 -6.68 -6.24
CA ILE A 502 18.63 -7.08 -5.28
C ILE A 502 20.04 -6.88 -5.82
N ASN A 503 20.22 -6.87 -7.13
CA ASN A 503 21.55 -6.68 -7.72
C ASN A 503 21.93 -5.21 -7.74
N ASN A 504 20.94 -4.35 -8.01
CA ASN A 504 21.12 -2.91 -8.10
C ASN A 504 20.84 -2.15 -6.80
N ASN A 505 20.48 -2.84 -5.70
CA ASN A 505 20.28 -2.22 -4.39
C ASN A 505 19.24 -1.09 -4.44
N CYS A 506 18.13 -1.34 -5.14
CA CYS A 506 17.11 -0.32 -5.38
C CYS A 506 15.71 -0.95 -5.50
N LEU A 507 14.69 -0.08 -5.55
CA LEU A 507 13.29 -0.50 -5.75
C LEU A 507 12.75 0.14 -7.02
N HIS A 508 12.13 -0.65 -7.89
CA HIS A 508 11.41 -0.14 -9.05
C HIS A 508 9.94 0.06 -8.68
N ILE A 509 9.41 1.24 -8.99
CA ILE A 509 7.99 1.58 -8.82
C ILE A 509 7.37 1.66 -10.20
N LEU A 510 6.36 0.83 -10.44
CA LEU A 510 5.57 0.77 -11.67
C LEU A 510 4.14 1.21 -11.38
N ASN A 511 3.44 1.77 -12.37
CA ASN A 511 1.99 1.89 -12.27
C ASN A 511 1.30 0.53 -12.49
N GLN A 512 -0.02 0.49 -12.30
CA GLN A 512 -0.84 -0.70 -12.47
C GLN A 512 -0.75 -1.37 -13.86
N ASP A 513 -0.32 -0.63 -14.88
CA ASP A 513 -0.21 -1.08 -16.27
C ASP A 513 1.23 -1.45 -16.65
N GLY A 514 2.14 -1.48 -15.68
CA GLY A 514 3.53 -1.90 -15.86
C GLY A 514 4.47 -0.83 -16.41
N GLN A 515 4.01 0.42 -16.50
CA GLN A 515 4.88 1.53 -16.90
C GLN A 515 5.79 1.90 -15.72
N PHE A 516 7.09 1.96 -15.99
CA PHE A 516 8.08 2.39 -15.02
C PHE A 516 7.89 3.87 -14.67
N LEU A 517 7.67 4.14 -13.39
CA LEU A 517 7.51 5.49 -12.86
C LEU A 517 8.86 6.02 -12.38
N ARG A 518 9.51 5.29 -11.48
CA ARG A 518 10.80 5.70 -10.89
C ARG A 518 11.51 4.56 -10.17
N CYS A 519 12.76 4.85 -9.79
CA CYS A 519 13.59 4.01 -8.96
C CYS A 519 13.84 4.70 -7.60
N VAL A 520 13.80 3.95 -6.51
CA VAL A 520 14.25 4.40 -5.18
C VAL A 520 15.63 3.77 -4.93
N ASP A 521 16.69 4.57 -4.99
CA ASP A 521 18.10 4.15 -4.92
C ASP A 521 18.96 4.99 -3.97
N ASP A 522 18.42 6.08 -3.44
CA ASP A 522 19.08 7.06 -2.56
C ASP A 522 18.86 6.81 -1.06
N CYS A 523 18.14 5.74 -0.70
CA CYS A 523 17.82 5.38 0.69
C CYS A 523 18.85 4.45 1.36
N GLY A 524 19.97 4.12 0.70
CA GLY A 524 20.97 3.19 1.24
C GLY A 524 20.44 1.75 1.39
N LEU A 525 19.82 1.21 0.34
CA LEU A 525 19.15 -0.09 0.36
C LEU A 525 20.13 -1.23 0.05
N GLU A 526 20.79 -1.79 1.07
CA GLU A 526 21.68 -2.93 0.87
C GLU A 526 20.91 -4.26 0.86
N LYS A 527 20.79 -4.89 -0.32
CA LYS A 527 20.06 -6.16 -0.50
C LYS A 527 18.64 -6.08 0.08
N PRO A 528 17.73 -5.29 -0.54
CA PRO A 528 16.36 -5.09 -0.03
C PRO A 528 15.53 -6.37 -0.19
N TYR A 529 15.37 -7.14 0.88
CA TYR A 529 14.59 -8.38 0.88
C TYR A 529 13.15 -8.06 1.27
N GLY A 530 12.76 -8.17 2.54
CA GLY A 530 11.37 -7.98 2.95
C GLY A 530 10.78 -6.62 2.57
N LEU A 531 9.66 -6.63 1.83
CA LEU A 531 8.88 -5.43 1.51
C LEU A 531 7.49 -5.53 2.13
N SER A 532 7.05 -4.44 2.78
CA SER A 532 5.68 -4.32 3.25
C SER A 532 5.25 -2.85 3.26
N VAL A 533 3.97 -2.59 3.02
CA VAL A 533 3.40 -1.25 3.06
C VAL A 533 2.50 -1.15 4.28
N ASP A 534 2.73 -0.16 5.13
CA ASP A 534 1.90 0.08 6.31
C ASP A 534 0.59 0.81 5.94
N SER A 535 -0.33 0.93 6.90
CA SER A 535 -1.63 1.55 6.63
C SER A 535 -1.59 3.07 6.43
N GLU A 536 -0.44 3.74 6.59
CA GLU A 536 -0.24 5.14 6.17
C GLU A 536 0.40 5.25 4.78
N GLY A 537 0.65 4.11 4.11
CA GLY A 537 1.28 4.07 2.80
C GLY A 537 2.79 4.22 2.84
N ARG A 538 3.44 4.02 3.99
CA ARG A 538 4.91 4.05 4.11
C ARG A 538 5.47 2.67 3.80
N LEU A 539 6.61 2.63 3.12
CA LEU A 539 7.25 1.38 2.73
C LEU A 539 8.26 0.94 3.77
N TRP A 540 8.11 -0.26 4.29
CA TRP A 540 9.04 -0.93 5.19
C TRP A 540 9.92 -1.87 4.37
N VAL A 541 11.22 -1.61 4.36
CA VAL A 541 12.22 -2.35 3.57
C VAL A 541 13.22 -3.02 4.50
N GLY A 542 13.15 -4.34 4.60
CA GLY A 542 14.11 -5.16 5.31
C GLY A 542 15.39 -5.37 4.51
N LEU A 543 16.54 -5.10 5.12
CA LEU A 543 17.85 -5.19 4.50
C LEU A 543 18.56 -6.47 4.96
N SER A 544 18.75 -7.42 4.04
CA SER A 544 19.31 -8.74 4.38
C SER A 544 20.73 -8.64 4.91
N ASN A 545 21.55 -7.71 4.40
CA ASN A 545 22.96 -7.61 4.77
C ASN A 545 23.17 -6.93 6.12
N THR A 546 22.45 -5.85 6.42
CA THR A 546 22.62 -5.09 7.66
C THR A 546 21.76 -5.67 8.78
N GLY A 547 20.62 -6.30 8.45
CA GLY A 547 19.61 -6.72 9.41
C GLY A 547 18.68 -5.59 9.86
N GLU A 548 18.77 -4.42 9.20
CA GLU A 548 17.97 -3.25 9.53
C GLU A 548 16.69 -3.20 8.69
N ILE A 549 15.70 -2.44 9.17
CA ILE A 549 14.52 -2.07 8.38
C ILE A 549 14.54 -0.57 8.15
N LYS A 550 14.36 -0.15 6.90
CA LYS A 550 14.17 1.25 6.55
C LYS A 550 12.68 1.51 6.28
N VAL A 551 12.12 2.49 6.99
CA VAL A 551 10.77 2.99 6.75
C VAL A 551 10.89 4.22 5.86
N ILE A 552 10.28 4.19 4.68
CA ILE A 552 10.50 5.17 3.61
C ILE A 552 9.17 5.83 3.24
N GLN A 553 9.14 7.16 3.28
CA GLN A 553 8.12 7.95 2.61
C GLN A 553 8.46 7.99 1.12
N TYR A 554 7.64 7.34 0.30
CA TYR A 554 7.83 7.29 -1.15
C TYR A 554 6.61 7.83 -1.92
N LEU A 555 5.55 8.24 -1.23
CA LEU A 555 4.42 8.94 -1.81
C LEU A 555 4.41 10.37 -1.27
N GLU A 556 4.11 11.37 -2.10
CA GLU A 556 3.81 12.71 -1.59
C GLU A 556 2.50 12.66 -0.81
N GLN A 557 2.50 13.23 0.40
CA GLN A 557 1.24 13.59 1.05
C GLN A 557 0.77 14.88 0.37
N SER A 558 -0.29 14.76 -0.43
CA SER A 558 -0.98 15.89 -1.08
C SER A 558 -1.75 16.74 -0.08
#